data_AF-A0A832YCK2-F1
#
_entry.id   AF-A0A832YCK2-F1
#
_cell.length_a   1.000
_cell.length_b   1.000
_cell.length_c   1.000
_cell.angle_alpha   90.00
_cell.angle_beta   90.00
_cell.angle_gamma   90.00
#
_symmetry.space_group_name_H-M   'P 1'
#
loop_
_entity.id
_entity.type
_entity.pdbx_description
1 polymer ?
#
loop_
_entity_poly.entity_id
_entity_poly.type
_entity_poly.pdbx_seq_one_letter_code
_entity_poly.pdbx_strand_id
1 'polypeptide(L)' 'FAVSVRGSSSCKTHLGRLVSSVAAKFDGSGGGHDKACGAVIPKGKMKKFLQEMNSRLG' A
#
# COMPACT_ATOMS: atom_id res chain seq x y z
N PHE A 1 0.04 -10.88 -6.38
CA PHE A 1 0.73 -9.79 -7.09
C PHE A 1 1.55 -9.03 -6.09
N ALA A 2 2.87 -8.94 -6.31
CA ALA A 2 3.73 -8.13 -5.46
C ALA A 2 3.68 -6.67 -5.92
N VAL A 3 3.61 -5.75 -4.97
CA VAL A 3 3.60 -4.31 -5.18
C VAL A 3 4.73 -3.72 -4.32
N SER A 4 5.50 -2.80 -4.90
CA SER A 4 6.52 -2.02 -4.21
C SER A 4 6.13 -0.55 -4.29
N VAL A 5 6.05 0.12 -3.15
CA VAL A 5 5.66 1.53 -3.03
C VAL A 5 6.85 2.32 -2.50
N ARG A 6 7.09 3.49 -3.08
CA ARG A 6 8.19 4.40 -2.76
C ARG A 6 7.64 5.82 -2.64
N GLY A 7 8.04 6.52 -1.58
CA GLY A 7 7.83 7.94 -1.40
C GLY A 7 9.13 8.71 -1.51
N SER A 8 9.04 10.00 -1.84
CA SER A 8 10.16 10.93 -1.76
C SER A 8 10.59 11.18 -0.30
N SER A 9 11.74 11.84 -0.11
CA SER A 9 12.20 12.27 1.21
C SER A 9 11.20 13.21 1.92
N SER A 10 10.40 13.96 1.16
CA SER A 10 9.35 14.87 1.62
C SER A 10 8.02 14.20 1.93
N CYS A 11 7.88 12.89 1.71
CA CYS A 11 6.65 12.15 2.02
C CYS A 11 6.45 12.12 3.55
N LYS A 12 5.40 12.77 4.03
CA LYS A 12 5.02 12.80 5.46
C LYS A 12 4.17 11.60 5.88
N THR A 13 3.62 10.86 4.91
CA THR A 13 2.77 9.71 5.15
C THR A 13 3.63 8.49 5.43
N HIS A 14 3.35 7.78 6.52
CA HIS A 14 4.01 6.51 6.80
C HIS A 14 3.45 5.40 5.88
N LEU A 15 4.04 5.26 4.68
CA LEU A 15 3.56 4.37 3.63
C LEU A 15 3.45 2.92 4.09
N GLY A 16 4.41 2.42 4.89
CA GLY A 16 4.35 1.05 5.41
C GLY A 16 3.09 0.73 6.22
N ARG A 17 2.66 1.63 7.11
CA ARG A 17 1.43 1.46 7.91
C ARG A 17 0.19 1.55 7.04
N LEU A 18 0.17 2.52 6.13
CA LEU A 18 -0.93 2.73 5.20
C LEU A 18 -1.14 1.50 4.31
N VAL A 19 -0.08 1.07 3.62
CA VAL A 19 -0.10 -0.08 2.70
C VAL A 19 -0.47 -1.36 3.43
N SER A 20 0.05 -1.58 4.64
CA SER A 20 -0.33 -2.73 5.47
C SER A 20 -1.82 -2.74 5.79
N SER A 21 -2.36 -1.61 6.25
CA SER A 21 -3.79 -1.46 6.57
C SER A 21 -4.69 -1.68 5.35
N VAL A 22 -4.31 -1.13 4.19
CA VAL A 22 -5.10 -1.27 2.96
C VAL A 22 -4.99 -2.68 2.40
N ALA A 23 -3.81 -3.30 2.40
CA ALA A 23 -3.62 -4.67 1.92
C ALA A 23 -4.45 -5.67 2.74
N ALA A 24 -4.49 -5.53 4.07
CA ALA A 24 -5.25 -6.39 4.96
C ALA A 24 -6.76 -6.40 4.66
N LYS A 25 -7.33 -5.28 4.16
CA LYS A 25 -8.75 -5.23 3.73
C LYS A 25 -9.07 -6.09 2.51
N PHE A 26 -8.06 -6.48 1.74
CA PHE A 26 -8.21 -7.19 0.47
C PHE A 26 -7.54 -8.56 0.49
N ASP A 27 -7.49 -9.20 1.67
CA ASP A 27 -6.86 -10.51 1.88
C ASP A 27 -5.38 -10.54 1.45
N GLY A 28 -4.74 -9.38 1.51
CA GLY A 28 -3.32 -9.19 1.22
C GLY A 28 -2.52 -8.95 2.50
N SER A 29 -1.20 -8.94 2.34
CA SER A 29 -0.26 -8.56 3.40
C SER A 29 0.66 -7.47 2.90
N GLY A 30 1.16 -6.64 3.81
CA GLY A 30 2.08 -5.57 3.45
C GLY A 30 2.74 -4.95 4.66
N GLY A 31 3.79 -4.18 4.41
CA GLY A 31 4.58 -3.54 5.46
C GLY A 31 5.88 -2.96 4.93
N GLY A 32 6.65 -2.37 5.83
CA GLY A 32 7.92 -1.71 5.52
C GLY A 32 8.05 -0.37 6.24
N HIS A 33 8.99 0.43 5.77
CA HIS A 33 9.31 1.73 6.34
C HIS A 33 8.28 2.80 5.96
N ASP A 34 8.44 3.97 6.56
CA ASP A 34 7.66 5.18 6.26
C ASP A 34 7.73 5.58 4.78
N LYS A 35 8.88 5.39 4.12
CA LYS A 35 9.10 5.82 2.71
C LYS A 35 9.20 4.70 1.69
N ALA A 36 9.45 3.46 2.14
CA ALA A 36 9.60 2.32 1.25
C ALA A 36 8.92 1.10 1.86
N CYS A 37 7.92 0.58 1.16
CA CYS A 37 7.14 -0.56 1.61
C CYS A 37 6.71 -1.44 0.45
N GLY A 38 6.19 -2.61 0.80
CA GLY A 38 5.66 -3.57 -0.16
C GLY A 38 4.38 -4.22 0.32
N ALA A 39 3.66 -4.82 -0.61
CA ALA A 39 2.48 -5.62 -0.34
C ALA A 39 2.33 -6.76 -1.33
N VAL A 40 1.61 -7.80 -0.92
CA VAL A 40 1.13 -8.87 -1.78
C VAL A 40 -0.39 -8.82 -1.80
N ILE A 41 -0.96 -8.62 -2.99
CA ILE A 41 -2.41 -8.49 -3.20
C ILE A 41 -2.91 -9.63 -4.12
N PRO A 42 -4.04 -10.27 -3.82
CA PRO A 42 -4.69 -11.23 -4.72
C PRO A 42 -5.06 -10.61 -6.08
N LYS A 43 -4.93 -11.37 -7.17
CA LYS A 43 -5.13 -10.90 -8.57
C LYS A 43 -6.47 -10.18 -8.77
N GLY A 44 -7.55 -10.77 -8.24
CA GLY A 44 -8.92 -10.25 -8.40
C GLY A 44 -9.20 -8.97 -7.60
N LYS A 45 -8.28 -8.53 -6.73
CA LYS A 45 -8.50 -7.38 -5.83
C LYS A 45 -7.59 -6.19 -6.14
N MET A 46 -6.64 -6.31 -7.07
CA MET A 46 -5.65 -5.26 -7.37
C MET A 46 -6.31 -3.91 -7.72
N LYS A 47 -7.34 -3.92 -8.57
CA LYS A 47 -8.04 -2.68 -8.96
C LYS A 47 -8.67 -1.96 -7.75
N LYS A 48 -9.29 -2.71 -6.84
CA LYS A 48 -9.90 -2.17 -5.62
C LYS A 48 -8.85 -1.67 -4.64
N PHE A 49 -7.73 -2.39 -4.51
CA PHE A 49 -6.57 -1.95 -3.74
C PHE A 49 -6.04 -0.59 -4.21
N LEU A 50 -5.83 -0.42 -5.52
CA LEU A 50 -5.36 0.86 -6.08
C LEU A 50 -6.34 2.02 -5.84
N GLN A 51 -7.65 1.76 -5.95
CA GLN A 51 -8.68 2.76 -5.66
C GLN A 51 -8.67 3.21 -4.19
N GLU A 52 -8.60 2.28 -3.24
CA GLU A 52 -8.51 2.60 -1.82
C GLU A 52 -7.20 3.33 -1.48
N MET A 53 -6.08 2.90 -2.08
CA MET A 53 -4.79 3.61 -1.92
C MET A 53 -4.88 5.06 -2.39
N ASN A 54 -5.49 5.31 -3.55
CA ASN A 54 -5.66 6.65 -4.08
C ASN A 54 -6.55 7.51 -3.18
N SER A 55 -7.64 6.94 -2.63
CA SER A 55 -8.53 7.65 -1.70
C SER A 55 -7.86 8.05 -0.38
N ARG A 56 -6.76 7.40 0.01
CA ARG A 56 -6.02 7.70 1.26
C ARG A 56 -4.79 8.59 1.07
N LEU A 57 -4.31 8.70 -0.16
CA LEU A 57 -3.16 9.53 -0.52
C LEU A 57 -3.56 10.85 -1.20
N GLY A 58 -4.82 10.98 -1.61
CA GLY A 58 -5.40 12.19 -2.20
C GLY A 58 -5.41 13.38 -1.26
#